data_AF-A0A2T9Z949-F1
#
_entry.id   AF-A0A2T9Z949-F1
#
_cell.length_a   1.000
_cell.length_b   1.000
_cell.length_c   1.000
_cell.angle_alpha   90.00
_cell.angle_beta   90.00
_cell.angle_gamma   90.00
#
_symmetry.space_group_name_H-M   'P 1'
#
loop_
_entity.id
_entity.type
_entity.pdbx_description
1 polymer ?
#
loop_
_entity_poly.entity_id
_entity_poly.type
_entity_poly.pdbx_seq_one_letter_code
_entity_poly.pdbx_strand_id
1 'polypeptide(L)' 'MSVEAALEKVSQETRKIDAEYLKMVETSQKLNSQLQENELVKKKNSQVFKMIGPILVPQDQEEAALNVDKRIEYIKQELQ' A
#
# COMPACT_ATOMS: atom_id res chain seq x y z
N MET A 1 22.56 32.18 20.10
CA MET A 1 21.91 31.93 18.80
C MET A 1 20.92 33.07 18.57
N SER A 2 20.94 33.75 17.42
CA SER A 2 19.97 34.82 17.17
C SER A 2 18.58 34.24 16.96
N VAL A 3 17.55 35.03 17.25
CA VAL A 3 16.15 34.63 17.09
C VAL A 3 15.86 34.32 15.61
N GLU A 4 16.49 35.03 14.65
CA GLU A 4 16.32 34.71 13.23
C GLU A 4 16.85 33.32 12.87
N ALA A 5 18.03 32.93 13.37
CA ALA A 5 18.60 31.62 13.08
C ALA A 5 17.75 30.48 13.65
N ALA A 6 17.14 30.68 14.83
CA ALA A 6 16.20 29.72 15.40
C ALA A 6 14.90 29.63 14.59
N LEU A 7 14.38 30.77 14.12
CA LEU A 7 13.18 30.84 13.30
C LEU A 7 13.38 30.16 11.94
N GLU A 8 14.51 30.37 11.28
CA GLU A 8 14.83 29.74 10.00
C GLU A 8 14.94 28.21 10.15
N LYS A 9 15.61 27.74 11.21
CA LYS A 9 15.71 26.30 11.51
C LYS A 9 14.34 25.66 11.68
N VAL A 10 13.47 26.25 12.50
CA VAL A 10 12.10 25.76 12.71
C VAL A 10 11.32 25.76 11.40
N SER A 11 11.43 26.83 10.59
CA SER A 11 10.77 26.88 9.29
C SER A 11 11.23 25.77 8.34
N GLN A 12 12.51 25.39 8.35
CA GLN A 12 13.02 24.30 7.51
C GLN A 12 12.54 22.93 8.01
N GLU A 13 12.49 22.73 9.33
CA GLU A 13 11.96 21.51 9.94
C GLU A 13 10.48 21.32 9.64
N THR A 14 9.66 22.38 9.75
CA THR A 14 8.23 22.31 9.39
C THR A 14 8.04 21.89 7.93
N ARG A 15 8.79 22.49 6.98
CA ARG A 15 8.67 22.12 5.55
C ARG A 15 9.04 20.66 5.28
N LYS A 16 9.98 20.10 6.03
CA LYS A 16 10.34 18.68 5.91
C LYS A 16 9.20 17.79 6.41
N ILE A 17 8.63 18.12 7.56
CA ILE A 17 7.49 17.40 8.12
C ILE A 17 6.30 17.47 7.15
N ASP A 18 6.01 18.62 6.57
CA ASP A 18 4.92 18.77 5.59
C ASP A 18 5.15 17.88 4.35
N ALA A 19 6.38 17.83 3.84
CA ALA A 19 6.73 16.98 2.71
C ALA A 19 6.62 15.48 3.04
N GLU A 20 7.02 15.07 4.24
CA GLU A 20 6.89 13.69 4.70
C GLU A 20 5.41 13.31 4.93
N TYR A 21 4.63 14.23 5.50
CA TYR A 21 3.20 14.06 5.69
C TYR A 21 2.47 13.84 4.35
N LEU A 22 2.76 14.65 3.33
CA LEU A 22 2.18 14.48 2.00
C LEU A 22 2.51 13.12 1.39
N LYS A 23 3.75 12.63 1.56
CA LYS A 23 4.15 11.29 1.11
C LYS A 23 3.41 10.18 1.86
N MET A 24 3.18 10.35 3.17
CA MET A 24 2.39 9.40 3.96
C MET A 24 0.94 9.37 3.51
N VAL A 25 0.33 10.53 3.22
CA VAL A 25 -1.04 10.63 2.70
C VAL A 25 -1.16 9.92 1.34
N GLU A 26 -0.24 10.17 0.40
CA GLU A 26 -0.24 9.50 -0.90
C GLU A 26 -0.10 7.98 -0.76
N THR A 27 0.80 7.54 0.12
CA THR A 27 1.02 6.12 0.40
C THR A 27 -0.24 5.47 0.98
N SER A 28 -0.90 6.12 1.94
CA SER A 28 -2.15 5.64 2.54
C SER A 28 -3.28 5.54 1.52
N GLN A 29 -3.42 6.53 0.62
CA GLN A 29 -4.41 6.49 -0.45
C GLN A 29 -4.17 5.31 -1.40
N LYS A 30 -2.90 5.08 -1.78
CA LYS A 30 -2.51 3.96 -2.64
C LYS A 30 -2.82 2.62 -1.99
N LEU A 31 -2.45 2.43 -0.72
CA LEU A 31 -2.72 1.20 0.04
C LEU A 31 -4.22 0.94 0.17
N ASN A 32 -5.03 1.97 0.43
CA ASN A 32 -6.48 1.83 0.48
C ASN A 32 -7.08 1.38 -0.87
N SER A 33 -6.60 1.94 -1.99
CA SER A 33 -7.02 1.49 -3.34
C SER A 33 -6.68 0.02 -3.57
N GLN A 34 -5.44 -0.38 -3.22
CA GLN A 34 -5.00 -1.76 -3.34
C GLN A 34 -5.80 -2.71 -2.44
N LEU A 35 -6.14 -2.28 -1.22
CA LEU A 35 -6.96 -3.06 -0.31
C LEU A 35 -8.35 -3.32 -0.91
N GLN A 36 -8.99 -2.26 -1.41
CA GLN A 36 -10.31 -2.38 -2.02
C GLN A 36 -10.30 -3.33 -3.22
N GLU A 37 -9.29 -3.24 -4.09
CA GLU A 37 -9.15 -4.13 -5.23
C GLU A 37 -8.96 -5.60 -4.81
N ASN A 38 -8.13 -5.88 -3.79
CA ASN A 38 -7.91 -7.25 -3.34
C ASN A 38 -9.14 -7.84 -2.63
N GLU A 39 -9.87 -7.04 -1.85
CA GLU A 39 -11.14 -7.45 -1.25
C GLU A 39 -12.21 -7.75 -2.31
N LEU A 40 -12.21 -7.02 -3.44
CA LEU A 40 -13.07 -7.33 -4.58
C LEU A 40 -12.66 -8.63 -5.28
N VAL A 41 -11.35 -8.88 -5.46
CA VAL A 41 -10.84 -10.13 -6.05
C VAL A 41 -11.22 -11.33 -5.18
N LYS A 42 -11.08 -11.22 -3.86
CA LYS A 42 -11.45 -12.28 -2.90
C LYS A 42 -12.91 -12.71 -3.03
N LYS A 43 -13.82 -11.78 -3.32
CA LYS A 43 -15.27 -12.06 -3.43
C LYS A 43 -15.66 -12.74 -4.74
N LYS A 44 -14.82 -12.69 -5.77
CA LYS A 44 -15.14 -13.28 -7.08
C LYS A 44 -14.78 -14.76 -7.10
N ASN A 45 -15.78 -15.62 -7.30
CA ASN A 45 -15.53 -17.04 -7.56
C ASN A 45 -15.26 -17.24 -9.05
N SER A 46 -13.99 -17.35 -9.42
CA SER A 46 -13.56 -17.52 -10.80
C SER A 46 -12.38 -18.49 -10.87
N GLN A 47 -12.18 -19.12 -12.03
CA GLN A 47 -11.01 -19.96 -12.23
C GLN A 47 -9.76 -19.06 -12.31
N VAL A 48 -8.78 -19.33 -11.45
CA VAL A 48 -7.57 -18.54 -11.33
C VAL A 48 -6.46 -19.19 -12.15
N PHE A 49 -5.71 -18.37 -12.88
CA PHE A 49 -4.55 -18.79 -13.63
C PHE A 49 -3.34 -17.94 -13.25
N LYS A 50 -2.18 -18.58 -13.14
CA LYS A 50 -0.90 -17.91 -12.91
C LYS A 50 -0.13 -17.82 -14.22
N MET A 51 0.36 -16.62 -14.54
CA MET A 51 1.22 -16.41 -15.70
C MET A 51 2.65 -16.85 -15.37
N ILE A 52 3.19 -17.78 -16.17
CA ILE A 52 4.57 -18.26 -16.08
C ILE A 52 5.18 -18.16 -17.48
N GLY A 53 6.00 -17.14 -17.71
CA GLY A 53 6.51 -16.82 -19.04
C GLY A 53 5.35 -16.50 -20.01
N PRO A 54 5.30 -17.11 -21.21
CA PRO A 54 4.23 -16.87 -22.18
C PRO A 54 2.97 -17.72 -21.94
N ILE A 55 2.91 -18.56 -20.89
CA ILE A 55 1.78 -19.48 -20.66
C ILE A 55 1.00 -19.16 -19.39
N LEU A 56 -0.28 -19.56 -19.38
CA LEU A 56 -1.17 -19.53 -18.23
C LEU A 56 -1.33 -20.94 -17.65
N VAL A 57 -1.05 -21.09 -16.36
CA VAL A 57 -1.19 -22.37 -15.64
C VAL A 57 -2.36 -22.26 -14.67
N PRO A 58 -3.30 -23.24 -14.65
CA PRO A 58 -4.36 -23.27 -13.65
C PRO A 58 -3.77 -23.25 -12.24
N GLN A 59 -4.28 -22.35 -11.40
CA GLN A 59 -3.90 -22.22 -10.01
C GLN A 59 -4.99 -22.82 -9.13
N ASP A 60 -4.60 -23.53 -8.08
CA ASP A 60 -5.54 -24.03 -7.08
C ASP A 60 -6.31 -22.87 -6.43
N GLN A 61 -7.63 -23.01 -6.29
CA GLN A 61 -8.49 -21.93 -5.79
C GLN A 61 -8.22 -21.63 -4.31
N GLU A 62 -7.93 -22.62 -3.49
CA GLU A 62 -7.62 -22.41 -2.07
C GLU A 62 -6.28 -21.70 -1.92
N GLU A 63 -5.26 -22.12 -2.70
CA GLU A 63 -3.96 -21.43 -2.72
C GLU A 63 -4.09 -19.98 -3.20
N ALA A 64 -4.88 -19.74 -4.26
CA ALA A 64 -5.14 -18.39 -4.76
C ALA A 64 -5.83 -17.51 -3.71
N ALA A 65 -6.85 -18.04 -3.01
CA ALA A 65 -7.56 -17.32 -1.95
C ALA A 65 -6.62 -17.00 -0.78
N LEU A 66 -5.80 -17.96 -0.34
CA LEU A 66 -4.84 -17.78 0.73
C LEU A 66 -3.78 -16.71 0.41
N ASN A 67 -3.36 -16.62 -0.85
CA ASN A 67 -2.44 -15.57 -1.30
C ASN A 67 -3.07 -14.17 -1.29
N VAL A 68 -4.34 -14.06 -1.69
CA VAL A 68 -5.10 -12.80 -1.60
C VAL A 68 -5.28 -12.38 -0.14
N ASP A 69 -5.57 -13.34 0.74
CA ASP A 69 -5.75 -13.08 2.18
C ASP A 69 -4.48 -12.58 2.84
N LYS A 70 -3.34 -13.21 2.57
CA LYS A 70 -2.03 -12.73 3.06
C LYS A 70 -1.74 -11.32 2.56
N ARG A 71 -2.08 -11.00 1.30
CA ARG A 71 -1.87 -9.65 0.77
C ARG A 71 -2.75 -8.62 1.46
N ILE A 72 -4.02 -8.94 1.70
CA ILE A 72 -4.95 -8.10 2.47
C ILE A 72 -4.42 -7.87 3.88
N GLU A 73 -3.92 -8.91 4.55
CA GLU A 73 -3.33 -8.82 5.88
C GLU A 73 -2.14 -7.87 5.91
N TYR A 74 -1.17 -8.02 5.00
CA TYR A 74 -0.01 -7.12 4.93
C TYR A 74 -0.42 -5.66 4.67
N ILE A 75 -1.36 -5.42 3.75
CA ILE A 75 -1.84 -4.05 3.48
C ILE A 75 -2.52 -3.45 4.71
N LYS A 76 -3.33 -4.24 5.44
CA LYS A 76 -3.98 -3.79 6.68
C LYS A 76 -2.95 -3.49 7.78
N GLN A 77 -1.88 -4.29 7.87
CA GLN A 77 -0.78 -4.04 8.80
C GLN A 77 0.00 -2.77 8.46
N GLU A 78 0.23 -2.48 7.17
CA GLU A 78 0.91 -1.24 6.75
C GLU A 78 0.04 0.02 6.89
N LEU A 79 -1.29 -0.13 6.93
CA LEU A 79 -2.23 0.98 7.15
C LEU A 79 -2.45 1.32 8.64
N GLN A 80 -2.06 0.43 9.56
CA GLN A 80 -2.15 0.63 11.01
C GLN A 80 -0.92 1.36 11.55
#